data_AF-A0AAD7IGF0-F1
#
_entry.id   AF-A0AAD7IGF0-F1
#
_cell.length_a   1.000
_cell.length_b   1.000
_cell.length_c   1.000
_cell.angle_alpha   90.00
_cell.angle_beta   90.00
_cell.angle_gamma   90.00
#
_symmetry.space_group_name_H-M   'P 1'
#
loop_
_entity.id
_entity.type
_entity.pdbx_description
1 polymer ?
#
loop_
_entity_poly.entity_id
_entity_poly.type
_entity_poly.pdbx_seq_one_letter_code
_entity_poly.pdbx_strand_id
1 'polypeptide(L)' 'MIRRKRGLVRKIGSFASAISSPMVATYSGTTAILPTFTSAIAEEVRAHNIVVEHLNT' A
#
# COMPACT_ATOMS: atom_id res chain seq x y z
N MET A 1 -2.96 14.55 9.50
CA MET A 1 -2.06 14.95 8.39
C MET A 1 -2.68 15.98 7.48
N ILE A 2 -3.94 15.81 7.05
CA ILE A 2 -4.68 16.75 6.17
C ILE A 2 -4.66 18.21 6.67
N ARG A 3 -5.14 18.47 7.90
CA ARG A 3 -5.09 19.82 8.51
C ARG A 3 -3.68 20.41 8.62
N ARG A 4 -2.65 19.55 8.71
CA ARG A 4 -1.24 19.95 8.82
C ARG A 4 -0.56 20.11 7.45
N LYS A 5 -1.24 19.74 6.35
CA LYS A 5 -0.73 19.72 4.97
C LYS A 5 0.67 19.10 4.82
N ARG A 6 0.94 18.05 5.60
CA ARG A 6 2.16 17.24 5.53
C ARG A 6 1.99 15.87 6.18
N GLY A 7 2.64 14.86 5.62
CA GLY A 7 2.88 13.58 6.29
C GLY A 7 3.31 12.48 5.33
N LEU A 8 3.74 11.36 5.91
CA LEU A 8 4.19 10.17 5.20
C LEU A 8 3.41 8.96 5.72
N VAL A 9 2.84 8.17 4.82
CA VAL A 9 2.24 6.86 5.11
C VAL A 9 3.03 5.81 4.33
N ARG A 10 3.58 4.84 5.04
CA ARG A 10 4.27 3.69 4.42
C ARG A 10 3.50 2.42 4.70
N LYS A 11 3.18 1.69 3.65
CA LYS A 11 2.55 0.39 3.75
C LYS A 11 3.52 -0.69 3.31
N ILE A 12 3.75 -1.66 4.19
CA ILE A 12 4.59 -2.82 3.91
C ILE A 12 3.75 -3.89 3.23
N GLY A 13 4.22 -4.32 2.05
CA GLY A 13 3.72 -5.47 1.30
C GLY A 13 4.79 -6.54 1.19
N SER A 14 4.50 -7.55 0.39
CA SER A 14 5.42 -8.66 0.15
C SER A 14 5.45 -9.03 -1.32
N PHE A 15 6.61 -9.46 -1.82
CA PHE A 15 6.71 -10.05 -3.17
C PHE A 15 5.87 -11.32 -3.35
N ALA A 16 5.56 -12.04 -2.25
CA ALA A 16 4.67 -13.19 -2.29
C ALA A 16 3.23 -12.83 -2.71
N SER A 17 2.86 -11.56 -2.69
CA SER A 17 1.56 -11.06 -3.18
C SER A 17 1.44 -11.13 -4.71
N ALA A 18 2.57 -11.10 -5.43
CA ALA A 18 2.57 -11.12 -6.89
C ALA A 18 2.40 -12.53 -7.44
N ILE A 19 2.85 -13.55 -6.71
CA ILE A 19 2.80 -14.96 -7.10
C ILE A 19 2.21 -15.76 -5.94
N SER A 20 0.95 -16.18 -6.10
CA SER A 20 0.29 -17.03 -5.11
C SER A 20 0.83 -18.45 -5.19
N SER A 21 1.19 -19.05 -4.05
CA SER A 21 1.53 -20.46 -3.94
C SER A 21 0.60 -21.16 -2.95
N PRO A 22 0.34 -22.48 -3.09
CA PRO A 22 -0.66 -23.19 -2.30
C PRO A 22 -0.50 -23.04 -0.77
N MET A 23 0.73 -22.93 -0.27
CA MET A 23 1.03 -22.78 1.16
C MET A 23 0.87 -21.35 1.69
N VAL A 24 0.77 -20.34 0.82
CA VAL A 24 0.66 -18.93 1.19
C VAL A 24 -0.50 -18.22 0.49
N ALA A 25 -1.47 -18.96 -0.04
CA ALA A 25 -2.57 -18.39 -0.84
C ALA A 25 -3.39 -17.35 -0.06
N THR A 26 -3.66 -17.60 1.23
CA THR A 26 -4.38 -16.66 2.10
C THR A 26 -3.56 -15.41 2.42
N TYR A 27 -2.26 -15.58 2.67
CA TYR A 27 -1.34 -14.47 2.89
C TYR A 27 -1.21 -13.60 1.64
N SER A 28 -0.88 -14.22 0.51
CA SER A 28 -0.73 -13.59 -0.81
C SER A 28 -2.01 -12.87 -1.25
N GLY A 29 -3.18 -13.49 -1.06
CA GLY A 29 -4.46 -12.85 -1.36
C GLY A 29 -4.73 -11.61 -0.49
N THR A 30 -4.36 -11.65 0.79
CA THR A 30 -4.55 -10.51 1.70
C THR A 30 -3.63 -9.34 1.34
N THR A 31 -2.40 -9.62 0.94
CA THR A 31 -1.41 -8.57 0.60
C THR A 31 -1.54 -8.09 -0.85
N ALA A 32 -2.21 -8.83 -1.73
CA ALA A 32 -2.44 -8.46 -3.13
C ALA A 32 -3.32 -7.20 -3.31
N ILE A 33 -4.18 -6.86 -2.34
CA ILE A 33 -4.98 -5.63 -2.39
C ILE A 33 -4.16 -4.36 -2.10
N LEU A 34 -3.00 -4.52 -1.47
CA LEU A 34 -2.24 -3.42 -0.92
C LEU A 34 -1.71 -2.43 -1.97
N PRO A 35 -1.15 -2.84 -3.12
CA PRO A 35 -0.68 -1.91 -4.15
C PRO A 35 -1.78 -1.01 -4.69
N THR A 36 -2.93 -1.60 -5.05
CA THR A 36 -4.06 -0.88 -5.65
C THR A 36 -4.69 0.09 -4.65
N PHE A 37 -4.96 -0.38 -3.44
CA PHE A 37 -5.52 0.46 -2.38
C PHE A 37 -4.57 1.61 -2.00
N THR A 38 -3.27 1.33 -1.91
CA THR A 38 -2.27 2.35 -1.60
C THR A 38 -2.18 3.39 -2.71
N SER A 39 -2.23 2.98 -3.98
CA SER A 39 -2.21 3.90 -5.13
C SER A 39 -3.45 4.81 -5.16
N ALA A 40 -4.63 4.26 -4.85
CA ALA A 40 -5.87 5.04 -4.78
C ALA A 40 -5.79 6.14 -3.72
N ILE A 41 -5.39 5.78 -2.49
CA ILE A 41 -5.26 6.74 -1.40
C ILE A 41 -4.14 7.75 -1.68
N ALA A 42 -3.03 7.32 -2.30
CA ALA A 42 -1.94 8.21 -2.66
C ALA A 42 -2.43 9.38 -3.54
N GLU A 43 -3.31 9.11 -4.51
CA GLU A 43 -3.86 10.16 -5.36
C GLU A 43 -4.84 11.06 -4.59
N GLU A 44 -5.73 10.48 -3.77
CA GLU A 44 -6.69 11.25 -2.96
C GLU A 44 -6.02 12.26 -2.03
N VAL A 45 -4.90 11.87 -1.41
CA VAL A 45 -4.19 12.71 -0.42
C VAL A 45 -3.06 13.55 -1.03
N ARG A 46 -2.80 13.41 -2.34
CA ARG A 46 -1.73 14.14 -3.05
C ARG A 46 -1.90 15.66 -2.92
N ALA A 47 -3.14 16.14 -3.03
CA ALA A 47 -3.48 17.56 -2.86
C ALA A 47 -3.18 18.11 -1.45
N HIS A 48 -2.89 17.24 -0.48
CA HIS A 48 -2.65 17.61 0.91
C HIS A 48 -1.17 17.49 1.30
N ASN A 49 -0.28 17.33 0.30
CA ASN A 49 1.17 17.16 0.49
C ASN A 49 1.47 15.99 1.44
N ILE A 50 0.70 14.91 1.27
CA ILE A 50 0.89 13.65 1.98
C ILE A 50 1.45 12.65 0.99
N VAL A 51 2.58 12.04 1.33
CA VAL A 51 3.22 11.00 0.53
C VAL A 51 2.74 9.65 1.05
N VAL A 52 2.27 8.79 0.15
CA VAL A 52 1.88 7.41 0.48
C VAL A 52 2.71 6.47 -0.37
N GLU A 53 3.41 5.54 0.28
CA GLU A 53 4.32 4.60 -0.37
C GLU A 53 3.92 3.15 -0.08
N HIS A 54 4.11 2.29 -1.07
CA HIS A 54 4.04 0.84 -0.92
C HIS A 54 5.44 0.25 -1.05
N LEU A 55 5.89 -0.46 -0.02
CA LEU A 55 7.21 -1.08 0.04
C LEU A 55 7.04 -2.59 0.12
N ASN A 56 7.55 -3.31 -0.88
CA ASN A 56 7.59 -4.77 -0.84
C ASN A 56 8.87 -5.24 -0.13
N THR A 57 8.71 -6.20 0.77
CA THR A 57 9.80 -6.99 1.38
C THR A 57 9.85 -8.39 0.82
#